data_AF-A0AAC9WIT9-F1
#
_entry.id   AF-A0AAC9WIT9-F1
#
_cell.length_a   1.000
_cell.length_b   1.000
_cell.length_c   1.000
_cell.angle_alpha   90.00
_cell.angle_beta   90.00
_cell.angle_gamma   90.00
#
_symmetry.space_group_name_H-M   'P 1'
#
loop_
_entity.id
_entity.type
_entity.pdbx_description
1 polymer ?
#
loop_
_entity_poly.entity_id
_entity_poly.type
_entity_poly.pdbx_seq_one_letter_code
_entity_poly.pdbx_strand_id
1 'polypeptide(L)' 'MAVIKCKMSFIYCDSVTHDIIDILPDRRKHQLEAYFLKFSRKQREKVKTVSIDMFPPYIALIQDLFPHVELIIDCFHIV' A
#
# COMPACT_ATOMS: atom_id res chain seq x y z
N MET A 1 -8.73 22.77 20.14
CA MET A 1 -9.53 21.58 19.77
C MET A 1 -8.85 20.91 18.59
N ALA A 2 -8.06 19.86 18.83
CA ALA A 2 -7.56 19.04 17.73
C ALA A 2 -8.74 18.23 17.21
N VAL A 3 -9.22 18.57 16.01
CA VAL A 3 -10.17 17.72 15.29
C VAL A 3 -9.41 16.44 14.99
N ILE A 4 -9.66 15.39 15.78
CA ILE A 4 -9.32 14.01 15.41
C ILE A 4 -10.20 13.71 14.21
N LYS A 5 -9.70 14.06 13.03
CA LYS A 5 -10.31 13.67 11.77
C LYS A 5 -10.11 12.16 11.73
N CYS A 6 -11.17 11.37 11.94
CA CYS A 6 -11.16 9.91 11.77
C CYS A 6 -10.67 9.60 10.35
N LYS A 7 -9.35 9.53 10.18
CA LYS A 7 -8.68 9.26 8.93
C LYS A 7 -8.21 7.82 9.02
N MET A 8 -8.85 6.97 8.24
CA MET A 8 -8.37 5.61 8.01
C MET A 8 -6.91 5.67 7.55
N SER A 9 -6.03 5.03 8.31
CA SER A 9 -4.60 4.96 8.06
C SER A 9 -4.29 3.84 7.07
N PHE A 10 -3.16 3.92 6.38
CA PHE A 10 -2.62 2.87 5.54
C PHE A 10 -1.46 2.21 6.27
N ILE A 11 -1.52 0.89 6.45
CA ILE A 11 -0.52 0.11 7.16
C ILE A 11 0.05 -0.88 6.16
N TYR A 12 1.37 -1.05 6.16
CA TYR A 12 2.00 -2.12 5.40
C TYR A 12 3.11 -2.79 6.22
N CYS A 13 3.28 -4.08 5.99
CA CYS A 13 4.19 -4.93 6.73
C CYS A 13 5.01 -5.80 5.78
N ASP A 14 6.09 -6.37 6.32
CA ASP A 14 6.84 -7.42 5.64
C ASP A 14 6.00 -8.70 5.64
N SER A 15 5.82 -9.31 4.47
CA SER A 15 4.98 -10.51 4.33
C SER A 15 5.60 -11.78 4.91
N VAL A 16 6.91 -11.78 5.19
CA VAL A 16 7.63 -12.93 5.75
C VAL A 16 7.77 -12.78 7.26
N THR A 17 8.28 -11.64 7.73
CA THR A 17 8.52 -11.43 9.17
C THR A 17 7.28 -10.95 9.92
N HIS A 18 6.26 -10.48 9.19
CA HIS A 18 5.06 -9.85 9.75
C HIS A 18 5.34 -8.54 10.51
N ASP A 19 6.54 -7.98 10.36
CA ASP A 19 6.90 -6.72 10.98
C ASP A 19 6.21 -5.55 10.28
N ILE A 20 5.60 -4.67 11.08
CA ILE A 20 5.03 -3.42 10.57
C ILE A 20 6.18 -2.53 10.11
N ILE A 21 6.20 -2.19 8.83
CA ILE A 21 7.25 -1.34 8.26
C ILE A 21 6.92 0.13 8.51
N ASP A 22 5.68 0.54 8.22
CA ASP A 22 5.23 1.90 8.46
C ASP A 22 3.70 2.02 8.54
N ILE A 23 3.22 3.11 9.14
CA ILE A 23 1.82 3.47 9.27
C ILE A 23 1.64 4.89 8.74
N LEU A 24 1.00 5.01 7.57
CA LEU A 24 0.70 6.29 6.96
C LEU A 24 -0.66 6.80 7.45
N PRO A 25 -0.77 8.06 7.89
CA PRO A 25 -2.01 8.61 8.47
C PRO A 25 -3.10 8.88 7.41
N ASP A 26 -2.84 8.62 6.12
CA ASP A 26 -3.76 8.90 5.03
C ASP A 26 -3.69 7.82 3.95
N ARG A 27 -4.84 7.22 3.66
CA ARG A 27 -4.97 6.12 2.68
C ARG A 27 -5.35 6.58 1.27
N ARG A 28 -5.49 7.90 1.01
CA ARG A 28 -5.94 8.42 -0.29
C ARG A 28 -4.85 8.22 -1.35
N LYS A 29 -5.26 7.84 -2.58
CA LYS A 29 -4.36 7.53 -3.71
C LYS A 29 -3.19 8.50 -3.84
N HIS A 30 -3.49 9.80 -3.95
CA HIS A 30 -2.47 10.85 -4.15
C HIS A 30 -1.43 10.95 -3.02
N GLN A 31 -1.80 10.67 -1.77
CA GLN A 31 -0.85 10.71 -0.64
C GLN A 31 0.09 9.49 -0.68
N LEU A 32 -0.48 8.32 -0.93
CA LEU A 32 0.29 7.08 -1.06
C LEU A 32 1.24 7.17 -2.26
N GLU A 33 0.76 7.68 -3.39
CA GLU A 33 1.59 7.89 -4.58
C GLU A 33 2.77 8.83 -4.28
N ALA A 34 2.51 9.99 -3.69
CA ALA A 34 3.55 10.94 -3.29
C ALA A 34 4.54 10.35 -2.27
N TYR A 35 4.09 9.44 -1.39
CA TYR A 35 4.96 8.74 -0.45
C TYR A 35 5.87 7.74 -1.17
N PHE A 36 5.31 6.84 -1.96
CA PHE A 36 6.06 5.76 -2.60
C PHE A 36 6.96 6.25 -3.74
N LEU A 37 6.62 7.36 -4.40
CA LEU A 37 7.48 7.97 -5.42
C LEU A 37 8.78 8.59 -4.87
N LYS A 38 8.92 8.72 -3.54
CA LYS A 38 10.21 9.07 -2.91
C LYS A 38 11.25 7.97 -3.09
N PHE A 39 10.82 6.72 -3.27
CA PHE A 39 11.70 5.60 -3.58
C PHE A 39 12.02 5.58 -5.07
N SER A 40 13.30 5.38 -5.38
CA SER A 40 13.75 5.29 -6.77
C SER A 40 13.05 4.14 -7.49
N ARG A 41 12.88 4.28 -8.81
CA ARG A 41 12.28 3.23 -9.64
C ARG A 41 12.99 1.87 -9.46
N LYS A 42 14.33 1.88 -9.39
CA LYS A 42 15.16 0.68 -9.15
C LYS A 42 14.85 0.00 -7.81
N GLN A 43 14.42 0.74 -6.79
CA GLN A 43 13.98 0.15 -5.52
C GLN A 43 12.57 -0.43 -5.66
N ARG A 44 11.66 0.27 -6.33
CA ARG A 44 10.28 -0.17 -6.53
C ARG A 44 10.19 -1.43 -7.40
N GLU A 45 11.06 -1.57 -8.41
CA GLU A 45 11.18 -2.77 -9.25
C GLU A 45 11.63 -4.03 -8.48
N LYS A 46 12.13 -3.89 -7.24
CA LYS A 46 12.49 -5.04 -6.39
C LYS A 46 11.28 -5.66 -5.68
N VAL A 47 10.14 -4.97 -5.65
CA VAL A 47 8.92 -5.46 -5.02
C VAL A 47 8.33 -6.54 -5.93
N LYS A 48 8.30 -7.77 -5.43
CA LYS A 48 7.82 -8.94 -6.20
C LYS A 48 6.35 -9.22 -5.99
N THR A 49 5.86 -9.10 -4.77
CA THR A 49 4.50 -9.49 -4.38
C THR A 49 3.90 -8.44 -3.46
N VAL A 50 2.64 -8.10 -3.68
CA VAL A 50 1.87 -7.21 -2.80
C VAL A 50 0.52 -7.84 -2.53
N SER A 51 0.22 -8.06 -1.24
CA SER A 51 -1.11 -8.49 -0.80
C SER A 51 -1.95 -7.28 -0.43
N ILE A 52 -3.13 -7.13 -1.04
CA ILE A 52 -4.03 -5.99 -0.84
C ILE A 52 -5.50 -6.39 -0.83
N ASP A 53 -6.31 -5.54 -0.20
CA ASP A 53 -7.76 -5.56 -0.28
C ASP A 53 -8.26 -5.36 -1.73
N MET A 54 -9.47 -5.85 -2.02
CA MET A 54 -10.12 -5.88 -3.33
C MET A 54 -10.58 -4.52 -3.87
N PHE A 55 -10.20 -3.41 -3.24
CA PHE A 55 -10.64 -2.09 -3.69
C PHE A 55 -9.94 -1.68 -5.00
N PRO A 56 -10.66 -1.51 -6.13
CA PRO A 56 -10.04 -1.33 -7.45
C PRO A 56 -9.08 -0.13 -7.57
N PRO A 57 -9.33 1.02 -6.91
CA PRO A 57 -8.37 2.12 -6.93
C PRO A 57 -7.00 1.81 -6.32
N TYR A 58 -6.91 0.85 -5.38
CA TYR A 58 -5.62 0.40 -4.84
C TYR A 58 -4.89 -0.50 -5.83
N ILE A 59 -5.60 -1.39 -6.52
CA ILE A 59 -5.02 -2.27 -7.56
C ILE A 59 -4.29 -1.43 -8.62
N ALA A 60 -4.96 -0.41 -9.17
CA ALA A 60 -4.36 0.47 -10.16
C ALA A 60 -3.15 1.23 -9.60
N LEU A 61 -3.26 1.77 -8.38
CA LEU A 61 -2.16 2.49 -7.73
C LEU A 61 -0.93 1.59 -7.53
N ILE A 62 -1.11 0.35 -7.07
CA ILE A 62 -0.01 -0.58 -6.80
C ILE A 62 0.69 -0.99 -8.09
N GLN A 63 -0.06 -1.21 -9.17
CA GLN A 63 0.50 -1.48 -10.50
C GLN A 63 1.30 -0.29 -11.05
N ASP A 64 0.83 0.93 -10.84
CA ASP A 64 1.54 2.16 -11.23
C ASP A 64 2.84 2.34 -10.41
N LEU A 65 2.80 2.00 -9.12
CA LEU A 65 3.91 2.19 -8.19
C LEU A 65 4.98 1.11 -8.27
N PHE A 66 4.63 -0.15 -8.51
CA PHE A 66 5.57 -1.27 -8.43
C PHE A 66 5.59 -2.02 -9.77
N PRO A 67 6.55 -1.69 -10.65
CA PRO A 67 6.69 -2.40 -11.91
C PRO A 67 7.08 -3.85 -11.61
N HIS A 68 6.40 -4.82 -12.23
CA HIS A 68 6.60 -6.27 -12.04
C HIS A 68 6.02 -6.89 -10.77
N VAL A 69 5.15 -6.18 -10.05
CA VAL A 69 4.48 -6.74 -8.87
C VAL A 69 3.44 -7.80 -9.24
N GLU A 70 3.46 -8.92 -8.53
CA GLU A 70 2.38 -9.90 -8.48
C GLU A 70 1.39 -9.49 -7.39
N LEU A 71 0.13 -9.28 -7.78
CA LEU A 71 -0.94 -8.89 -6.88
C LEU A 71 -1.61 -10.12 -6.28
N ILE A 72 -1.64 -10.18 -4.96
CA ILE A 72 -2.34 -11.19 -4.19
C ILE A 72 -3.56 -10.53 -3.55
N ILE A 73 -4.75 -10.98 -3.91
CA ILE A 73 -5.97 -10.48 -3.30
C ILE A 73 -6.10 -11.07 -1.90
N ASP A 74 -6.32 -10.21 -0.92
CA ASP A 74 -6.56 -10.63 0.45
C ASP A 74 -7.93 -11.34 0.58
N CYS A 75 -7.88 -12.63 0.93
CA CYS A 75 -9.06 -13.48 1.10
C CYS A 75 -9.85 -13.19 2.39
N PHE A 76 -9.36 -12.38 3.32
CA PHE A 76 -10.11 -12.04 4.55
C PHE A 76 -11.44 -11.31 4.28
N HIS A 77 -11.60 -10.74 3.09
CA HIS A 77 -12.82 -10.02 2.67
C HIS A 77 -13.71 -10.85 1.72
N ILE A 78 -13.35 -12.10 1.43
CA ILE A 78 -14.19 -13.04 0.67
C ILE A 78 -15.11 -13.74 1.68
N VAL A 79 -16.40 -13.40 1.66
CA VAL A 79 -17.47 -14.02 2.47
C VAL A 79 -18.18 -15.09 1.68
#